data_AF-A0A9D3SPG4-F1
#
_entry.id   AF-A0A9D3SPG4-F1
#
_cell.length_a   1.000
_cell.length_b   1.000
_cell.length_c   1.000
_cell.angle_alpha   90.00
_cell.angle_beta   90.00
_cell.angle_gamma   90.00
#
_symmetry.space_group_name_H-M   'P 1'
#
loop_
_entity.id
_entity.type
_entity.pdbx_description
1 polymer ?
#
loop_
_entity_poly.entity_id
_entity_poly.type
_entity_poly.pdbx_seq_one_letter_code
_entity_poly.pdbx_strand_id
1 'polypeptide(L)'
;MSGFFLPVLLLLPLVASVPSPSRSPPKYCRRCCDHLDPPLSNSPRPVAYQTPEVRTFINMTILKGDKGDRGERGTPGKPGAEGPSGPRGAIGPKGSKGQAGAPGDPCKTQHSSFSVGRRKALHSDDYYQALLFDTVFVNIDEHFNMFKGKFYCYVPGIYFFNINIHTWNFKETYLHLMQNEREQVILYAQPSDRSIMQSQSVMLSLELNDEVWVRLFKRERENAIYSDDVDVYITFNGYLVAPAA
;
A
#
# COMPACT_ATOMS: atom_id res chain seq x y z
N MET A 1 20.18 13.20 73.52
CA MET A 1 19.78 14.24 72.56
C MET A 1 20.85 14.35 71.50
N SER A 2 20.55 14.02 70.24
CA SER A 2 21.48 14.17 69.10
C SER A 2 20.66 14.09 67.80
N GLY A 3 20.26 15.24 67.27
CA GLY A 3 19.44 15.30 66.05
C GLY A 3 20.29 15.19 64.80
N PHE A 4 19.98 14.23 63.92
CA PHE A 4 20.52 14.19 62.57
C PHE A 4 19.67 15.07 61.64
N PHE A 5 20.23 16.20 61.22
CA PHE A 5 19.70 16.97 60.08
C PHE A 5 20.24 16.36 58.78
N LEU A 6 19.35 15.89 57.89
CA LEU A 6 19.68 15.73 56.47
C LEU A 6 19.10 16.91 55.68
N PRO A 7 19.83 17.45 54.67
CA PRO A 7 19.33 18.53 53.84
C PRO A 7 18.30 18.02 52.82
N VAL A 8 17.18 18.71 52.68
CA VAL A 8 16.17 18.44 51.64
C VAL A 8 16.66 19.01 50.31
N LEU A 9 16.94 18.14 49.33
CA LEU A 9 17.40 18.53 48.01
C LEU A 9 16.21 18.95 47.12
N LEU A 10 15.98 20.27 47.01
CA LEU A 10 14.93 20.85 46.17
C LEU A 10 15.28 20.74 44.66
N LEU A 11 14.67 19.76 43.98
CA LEU A 11 14.74 19.63 42.53
C LEU A 11 13.72 20.56 41.84
N LEU A 12 14.20 21.66 41.27
CA LEU A 12 13.42 22.53 40.39
C LEU A 12 13.32 21.90 38.98
N PRO A 13 12.11 21.79 38.38
CA PRO A 13 11.96 21.26 37.03
C PRO A 13 12.41 22.29 36.00
N LEU A 14 13.48 22.00 35.25
CA LEU A 14 13.96 22.84 34.16
C LEU A 14 13.04 22.66 32.94
N VAL A 15 12.17 23.64 32.68
CA VAL A 15 11.22 23.59 31.55
C VAL A 15 11.96 23.88 30.24
N ALA A 16 12.49 22.83 29.61
CA ALA A 16 13.09 22.90 28.29
C ALA A 16 12.00 23.05 27.20
N SER A 17 11.90 24.25 26.62
CA SER A 17 10.96 24.54 25.54
C SER A 17 11.40 23.88 24.22
N VAL A 18 10.83 22.72 23.90
CA VAL A 18 11.10 21.98 22.65
C VAL A 18 10.50 22.75 21.45
N PRO A 19 11.28 23.06 20.40
CA PRO A 19 10.75 23.68 19.19
C PRO A 19 9.87 22.71 18.40
N SER A 20 8.71 23.18 17.93
CA SER A 20 7.81 22.39 17.08
C SER A 20 8.48 21.98 15.76
N PRO A 21 8.34 20.72 15.30
CA PRO A 21 8.93 20.28 14.03
C PRO A 21 8.30 21.02 12.84
N SER A 22 9.16 21.57 11.98
CA SER A 22 8.73 22.30 10.78
C SER A 22 8.08 21.36 9.75
N ARG A 23 6.86 21.70 9.34
CA ARG A 23 6.05 20.89 8.42
C ARG A 23 6.67 20.89 7.01
N SER A 24 7.26 19.77 6.60
CA SER A 24 7.75 19.58 5.23
C SER A 24 6.60 19.67 4.20
N PRO A 25 6.84 20.24 3.00
CA PRO A 25 5.82 20.34 1.96
C PRO A 25 5.41 18.95 1.42
N PRO A 26 4.17 18.79 0.91
CA PRO A 26 3.67 17.51 0.43
C PRO A 26 4.41 17.07 -0.84
N LYS A 27 5.07 15.91 -0.79
CA LYS A 27 5.62 15.25 -1.98
C LYS A 27 4.49 14.57 -2.75
N TYR A 28 4.17 15.07 -3.93
CA TYR A 28 3.25 14.40 -4.86
C TYR A 28 3.92 13.16 -5.46
N CYS A 29 3.26 12.00 -5.39
CA CYS A 29 3.70 10.80 -6.11
C CYS A 29 3.51 10.96 -7.62
N ARG A 30 4.56 10.62 -8.39
CA ARG A 30 4.46 10.36 -9.85
C ARG A 30 4.48 8.86 -10.10
N ARG A 31 3.85 8.41 -11.19
CA ARG A 31 4.03 7.05 -11.73
C ARG A 31 5.36 6.97 -12.49
N CYS A 32 6.00 5.81 -12.46
CA CYS A 32 7.36 5.61 -12.97
C CYS A 32 7.45 5.32 -14.49
N CYS A 33 6.47 5.75 -15.30
CA CYS A 33 6.32 5.27 -16.69
C CYS A 33 6.20 6.36 -17.77
N ASP A 34 6.18 7.64 -17.40
CA ASP A 34 6.01 8.76 -18.36
C ASP A 34 7.37 9.25 -18.89
N HIS A 35 8.01 8.47 -19.77
CA HIS A 35 9.20 8.87 -20.54
C HIS A 35 9.28 8.17 -21.92
N LEU A 36 8.36 8.53 -22.84
CA LEU A 36 8.46 8.21 -24.27
C LEU A 36 7.89 9.36 -25.13
N ASP A 37 8.60 10.48 -25.18
CA ASP A 37 8.36 11.51 -26.20
C ASP A 37 8.98 11.08 -27.55
N PRO A 38 8.21 10.98 -28.65
CA PRO A 38 8.75 10.70 -29.98
C PRO A 38 9.43 11.95 -30.59
N PRO A 39 10.46 11.79 -31.43
CA PRO A 39 11.29 12.90 -31.90
C PRO A 39 10.62 13.79 -32.97
N LEU A 40 11.11 15.03 -33.04
CA LEU A 40 10.68 16.07 -33.99
C LEU A 40 10.93 15.68 -35.45
N SER A 41 9.94 15.92 -36.32
CA SER A 41 10.07 15.93 -37.78
C SER A 41 9.99 17.37 -38.33
N ASN A 42 10.46 17.60 -39.55
CA ASN A 42 10.81 18.94 -40.03
C ASN A 42 10.28 19.23 -41.45
N SER A 43 9.78 20.46 -41.68
CA SER A 43 9.42 21.07 -42.99
C SER A 43 8.20 20.47 -43.76
N PRO A 44 7.65 21.16 -44.80
CA PRO A 44 7.29 22.59 -44.85
C PRO A 44 5.83 22.83 -45.35
N ARG A 45 5.41 24.10 -45.46
CA ARG A 45 4.05 24.55 -45.83
C ARG A 45 3.73 24.47 -47.34
N PRO A 46 2.46 24.26 -47.74
CA PRO A 46 1.93 24.64 -49.05
C PRO A 46 1.40 26.10 -49.07
N VAL A 47 1.10 26.61 -50.27
CA VAL A 47 0.73 28.02 -50.55
C VAL A 47 -0.77 28.15 -50.90
N ALA A 48 -1.35 29.33 -50.65
CA ALA A 48 -2.76 29.63 -50.94
C ALA A 48 -3.03 29.99 -52.41
N TYR A 49 -4.23 29.67 -52.88
CA TYR A 49 -4.79 30.17 -54.15
C TYR A 49 -6.09 30.95 -53.90
N GLN A 50 -6.31 32.01 -54.68
CA GLN A 50 -7.55 32.81 -54.69
C GLN A 50 -8.22 32.69 -56.06
N THR A 51 -9.52 33.00 -56.15
CA THR A 51 -10.28 33.05 -57.40
C THR A 51 -11.29 34.22 -57.34
N PRO A 52 -11.34 35.15 -58.31
CA PRO A 52 -12.19 36.35 -58.25
C PRO A 52 -13.27 36.42 -59.35
N GLU A 53 -14.43 37.06 -59.06
CA GLU A 53 -15.33 37.79 -59.98
C GLU A 53 -16.23 38.73 -59.10
N VAL A 54 -16.68 39.98 -59.41
CA VAL A 54 -17.05 40.72 -60.66
C VAL A 54 -18.45 40.29 -61.14
N ARG A 55 -19.49 41.13 -61.35
CA ARG A 55 -19.80 42.59 -61.19
C ARG A 55 -21.29 42.69 -60.73
N THR A 56 -22.15 43.73 -60.84
CA THR A 56 -22.22 45.03 -61.57
C THR A 56 -23.19 45.99 -60.81
N PHE A 57 -23.37 47.24 -61.26
CA PHE A 57 -24.28 48.25 -60.67
C PHE A 57 -24.92 49.15 -61.75
N ILE A 58 -26.18 49.58 -61.57
CA ILE A 58 -26.86 50.62 -62.38
C ILE A 58 -27.65 51.60 -61.48
N ASN A 59 -27.71 52.86 -61.90
CA ASN A 59 -28.23 54.04 -61.20
C ASN A 59 -29.72 54.31 -61.55
N MET A 60 -30.56 54.64 -60.56
CA MET A 60 -31.93 55.12 -60.76
C MET A 60 -32.06 56.63 -60.45
N THR A 61 -31.65 57.48 -61.40
CA THR A 61 -31.83 58.94 -61.30
C THR A 61 -32.35 59.52 -62.62
N ILE A 62 -33.60 59.19 -63.01
CA ILE A 62 -34.28 59.79 -64.17
C ILE A 62 -35.71 60.26 -63.78
N LEU A 63 -35.80 61.57 -63.53
CA LEU A 63 -36.83 62.51 -64.02
C LEU A 63 -38.32 62.08 -64.04
N LYS A 64 -39.04 62.50 -62.98
CA LYS A 64 -40.18 63.43 -63.03
C LYS A 64 -41.25 63.27 -64.14
N GLY A 65 -42.43 62.81 -63.71
CA GLY A 65 -43.76 63.01 -64.33
C GLY A 65 -44.82 62.21 -63.54
N ASP A 66 -46.08 62.60 -63.37
CA ASP A 66 -46.73 63.91 -63.61
C ASP A 66 -47.86 64.14 -62.57
N LYS A 67 -48.41 65.37 -62.51
CA LYS A 67 -49.31 65.76 -61.40
C LYS A 67 -50.79 65.38 -61.62
N GLY A 68 -51.10 64.14 -61.28
CA GLY A 68 -52.26 63.76 -60.47
C GLY A 68 -53.65 63.73 -61.12
N ASP A 69 -54.57 63.08 -60.41
CA ASP A 69 -56.01 63.14 -60.66
C ASP A 69 -56.80 63.10 -59.33
N ARG A 70 -58.10 63.39 -59.38
CA ARG A 70 -58.93 63.70 -58.19
C ARG A 70 -59.39 62.43 -57.46
N GLY A 71 -59.00 62.30 -56.19
CA GLY A 71 -59.17 61.06 -55.40
C GLY A 71 -60.61 60.59 -55.18
N GLU A 72 -60.79 59.27 -55.18
CA GLU A 72 -62.06 58.59 -54.92
C GLU A 72 -62.49 58.61 -53.44
N ARG A 73 -63.77 58.32 -53.20
CA ARG A 73 -64.36 58.22 -51.87
C ARG A 73 -63.85 56.98 -51.13
N GLY A 74 -63.21 57.17 -49.98
CA GLY A 74 -62.61 56.09 -49.20
C GLY A 74 -63.59 54.96 -48.85
N THR A 75 -63.13 53.72 -49.02
CA THR A 75 -63.86 52.50 -48.66
C THR A 75 -63.82 52.24 -47.15
N PRO A 76 -64.77 51.47 -46.58
CA PRO A 76 -64.76 51.10 -45.17
C PRO A 76 -63.45 50.40 -44.76
N GLY A 77 -62.97 50.69 -43.55
CA GLY A 77 -61.71 50.16 -43.04
C GLY A 77 -61.70 48.63 -42.97
N LYS A 78 -60.56 48.04 -43.33
CA LYS A 78 -60.34 46.58 -43.19
C LYS A 78 -60.38 46.18 -41.70
N PRO A 79 -60.89 44.98 -41.37
CA PRO A 79 -60.74 44.43 -40.02
C PRO A 79 -59.26 44.42 -39.59
N GLY A 80 -59.02 44.64 -38.29
CA GLY A 80 -57.67 44.63 -37.72
C GLY A 80 -57.00 43.27 -37.92
N ALA A 81 -55.70 43.29 -38.23
CA ALA A 81 -54.91 42.07 -38.33
C ALA A 81 -54.82 41.37 -36.98
N GLU A 82 -54.91 40.04 -36.98
CA GLU A 82 -54.74 39.22 -35.78
C GLU A 82 -53.32 39.38 -35.22
N GLY A 83 -53.20 39.44 -33.89
CA GLY A 83 -51.92 39.73 -33.22
C GLY A 83 -50.88 38.63 -33.46
N PRO A 84 -49.59 38.97 -33.59
CA PRO A 84 -48.54 37.97 -33.76
C PRO A 84 -48.47 37.03 -32.56
N SER A 85 -48.36 35.73 -32.82
CA SER A 85 -48.21 34.70 -31.78
C SER A 85 -47.05 35.03 -30.84
N GLY A 86 -47.30 34.90 -29.53
CA GLY A 86 -46.32 35.22 -28.49
C GLY A 86 -45.02 34.41 -28.62
N PRO A 87 -43.87 34.97 -28.22
CA PRO A 87 -42.58 34.30 -28.32
C PRO A 87 -42.54 33.03 -27.47
N ARG A 88 -41.90 31.99 -28.00
CA ARG A 88 -41.71 30.71 -27.28
C ARG A 88 -40.94 30.96 -25.98
N GLY A 89 -41.47 30.45 -24.87
CA GLY A 89 -40.86 30.57 -23.54
C GLY A 89 -39.41 30.06 -23.50
N ALA A 90 -38.59 30.68 -22.65
CA ALA A 90 -37.17 30.37 -22.53
C ALA A 90 -36.92 28.91 -22.11
N ILE A 91 -35.82 28.34 -22.60
CA ILE A 91 -35.38 26.99 -22.22
C ILE A 91 -34.99 27.01 -20.73
N GLY A 92 -35.50 26.05 -19.96
CA GLY A 92 -35.23 25.94 -18.53
C GLY A 92 -33.74 25.72 -18.21
N PRO A 93 -33.27 26.14 -17.03
CA PRO A 93 -31.87 26.00 -16.66
C PRO A 93 -31.44 24.53 -16.60
N LYS A 94 -30.22 24.24 -17.07
CA LYS A 94 -29.63 22.90 -16.99
C LYS A 94 -29.43 22.51 -15.53
N GLY A 95 -29.90 21.31 -15.16
CA GLY A 95 -29.75 20.79 -13.80
C GLY A 95 -28.30 20.74 -13.32
N SER A 96 -28.10 20.99 -12.03
CA SER A 96 -26.79 20.96 -11.37
C SER A 96 -26.14 19.59 -11.46
N LYS A 97 -24.81 19.55 -11.63
CA LYS A 97 -24.03 18.31 -11.52
C LYS A 97 -24.23 17.71 -10.13
N GLY A 98 -24.47 16.39 -10.05
CA GLY A 98 -24.54 15.68 -8.78
C GLY A 98 -23.25 15.82 -7.95
N GLN A 99 -23.39 15.74 -6.63
CA GLN A 99 -22.25 15.75 -5.72
C GLN A 99 -21.37 14.52 -5.93
N ALA A 100 -20.09 14.63 -5.55
CA ALA A 100 -19.22 13.45 -5.49
C ALA A 100 -19.69 12.51 -4.37
N GLY A 101 -19.52 11.21 -4.57
CA GLY A 101 -19.73 10.22 -3.51
C GLY A 101 -18.76 10.43 -2.34
N ALA A 102 -19.12 9.90 -1.17
CA ALA A 102 -18.21 9.87 -0.03
C ALA A 102 -16.92 9.08 -0.35
N PRO A 103 -15.77 9.41 0.27
CA PRO A 103 -14.60 8.54 0.25
C PRO A 103 -14.97 7.14 0.74
N GLY A 104 -14.38 6.10 0.12
CA GLY A 104 -14.51 4.73 0.61
C GLY A 104 -13.77 4.52 1.93
N ASP A 105 -14.13 3.46 2.65
CA ASP A 105 -13.50 3.07 3.90
C ASP A 105 -11.98 2.84 3.73
N PRO A 106 -11.17 3.12 4.78
CA PRO A 106 -9.74 2.81 4.76
C PRO A 106 -9.52 1.31 4.60
N CYS A 107 -8.56 0.94 3.74
CA CYS A 107 -8.19 -0.47 3.55
C CYS A 107 -7.72 -1.08 4.88
N LYS A 108 -8.35 -2.18 5.29
CA LYS A 108 -7.97 -2.94 6.48
C LYS A 108 -6.66 -3.68 6.21
N THR A 109 -5.54 -3.08 6.56
CA THR A 109 -4.24 -3.75 6.48
C THR A 109 -4.23 -4.94 7.43
N GLN A 110 -4.16 -6.15 6.88
CA GLN A 110 -3.99 -7.36 7.66
C GLN A 110 -2.53 -7.50 8.07
N HIS A 111 -2.31 -7.93 9.32
CA HIS A 111 -1.00 -8.20 9.88
C HIS A 111 -1.03 -9.55 10.59
N SER A 112 0.15 -10.17 10.70
CA SER A 112 0.39 -11.43 11.38
C SER A 112 1.90 -11.56 11.51
N SER A 113 2.44 -11.52 12.73
CA SER A 113 3.90 -11.59 12.93
C SER A 113 4.33 -12.15 14.29
N PHE A 114 5.45 -12.87 14.27
CA PHE A 114 6.12 -13.34 15.48
C PHE A 114 7.65 -13.33 15.34
N SER A 115 8.31 -13.23 16.49
CA SER A 115 9.74 -13.42 16.68
C SER A 115 9.94 -14.00 18.08
N VAL A 116 10.46 -15.23 18.13
CA VAL A 116 10.61 -16.02 19.37
C VAL A 116 12.03 -16.55 19.48
N GLY A 117 12.50 -16.68 20.73
CA GLY A 117 13.85 -17.12 21.07
C GLY A 117 13.85 -18.35 21.95
N ARG A 118 14.98 -19.07 21.93
CA ARG A 118 15.23 -20.21 22.83
C ARG A 118 16.60 -20.05 23.50
N ARG A 119 16.60 -19.97 24.83
CA ARG A 119 17.79 -19.90 25.69
C ARG A 119 18.36 -21.28 25.99
N LYS A 120 17.49 -22.29 26.18
CA LYS A 120 17.99 -23.64 26.53
C LYS A 120 18.56 -24.35 25.29
N ALA A 121 19.76 -24.91 25.39
CA ALA A 121 20.25 -25.89 24.43
C ALA A 121 19.27 -27.07 24.22
N LEU A 122 19.50 -27.89 23.18
CA LEU A 122 18.75 -29.14 22.97
C LEU A 122 19.65 -30.19 22.30
N HIS A 123 19.52 -31.44 22.73
CA HIS A 123 20.02 -32.62 22.04
C HIS A 123 18.80 -33.44 21.55
N SER A 124 18.93 -34.09 20.40
CA SER A 124 17.91 -34.99 19.87
C SER A 124 17.84 -36.32 20.63
N ASP A 125 16.62 -36.82 20.79
CA ASP A 125 16.37 -38.22 21.12
C ASP A 125 16.18 -39.05 19.82
N ASP A 126 15.73 -40.30 19.97
CA ASP A 126 15.47 -41.25 18.89
C ASP A 126 14.16 -40.98 18.12
N TYR A 127 13.42 -39.95 18.53
CA TYR A 127 12.18 -39.48 17.91
C TYR A 127 12.29 -38.01 17.49
N TYR A 128 11.44 -37.58 16.54
CA TYR A 128 11.43 -36.19 16.08
C TYR A 128 10.86 -35.27 17.18
N GLN A 129 11.66 -34.31 17.63
CA GLN A 129 11.25 -33.33 18.65
C GLN A 129 10.81 -32.03 17.99
N ALA A 130 9.64 -31.50 18.35
CA ALA A 130 9.27 -30.12 18.04
C ALA A 130 10.16 -29.14 18.81
N LEU A 131 10.65 -28.09 18.15
CA LEU A 131 11.49 -27.08 18.78
C LEU A 131 10.60 -26.09 19.56
N LEU A 132 10.59 -26.21 20.88
CA LEU A 132 9.90 -25.28 21.77
C LEU A 132 10.76 -24.05 22.07
N PHE A 133 10.12 -22.89 22.21
CA PHE A 133 10.75 -21.60 22.48
C PHE A 133 10.40 -21.12 23.90
N ASP A 134 11.26 -20.31 24.50
CA ASP A 134 11.15 -19.87 25.91
C ASP A 134 11.16 -18.33 26.07
N THR A 135 11.46 -17.60 24.99
CA THR A 135 11.57 -16.14 24.95
C THR A 135 10.66 -15.60 23.84
N VAL A 136 9.94 -14.50 24.10
CA VAL A 136 9.12 -13.79 23.10
C VAL A 136 9.72 -12.41 22.86
N PHE A 137 9.96 -12.07 21.59
CA PHE A 137 10.30 -10.70 21.18
C PHE A 137 9.09 -10.01 20.53
N VAL A 138 8.35 -10.73 19.68
CA VAL A 138 7.10 -10.29 19.05
C VAL A 138 6.14 -11.48 18.99
N ASN A 139 4.89 -11.29 19.38
CA ASN A 139 3.79 -12.23 19.14
C ASN A 139 2.43 -11.49 19.34
N ILE A 140 2.29 -10.31 18.73
CA ILE A 140 1.22 -9.34 19.07
C ILE A 140 -0.17 -9.91 18.79
N ASP A 141 -0.28 -10.69 17.71
CA ASP A 141 -1.52 -11.32 17.27
C ASP A 141 -1.78 -12.68 17.97
N GLU A 142 -0.88 -13.11 18.88
CA GLU A 142 -0.83 -14.43 19.53
C GLU A 142 -0.82 -15.65 18.60
N HIS A 143 -0.60 -15.43 17.29
CA HIS A 143 -0.57 -16.47 16.26
C HIS A 143 0.53 -17.53 16.45
N PHE A 144 1.59 -17.26 17.25
CA PHE A 144 2.57 -18.26 17.65
C PHE A 144 2.24 -18.89 19.01
N ASN A 145 2.02 -20.22 19.03
CA ASN A 145 1.77 -20.97 20.25
C ASN A 145 3.08 -21.46 20.89
N MET A 146 3.52 -20.78 21.94
CA MET A 146 4.76 -21.09 22.68
C MET A 146 4.80 -22.52 23.24
N PHE A 147 3.68 -23.05 23.73
CA PHE A 147 3.60 -24.39 24.33
C PHE A 147 3.76 -25.52 23.31
N LYS A 148 3.36 -25.30 22.06
CA LYS A 148 3.50 -26.27 20.96
C LYS A 148 4.72 -26.02 20.06
N GLY A 149 5.32 -24.82 20.11
CA GLY A 149 6.38 -24.41 19.17
C GLY A 149 5.88 -24.21 17.74
N LYS A 150 4.59 -23.89 17.55
CA LYS A 150 3.94 -23.77 16.23
C LYS A 150 3.33 -22.39 16.01
N PHE A 151 3.59 -21.81 14.83
CA PHE A 151 2.79 -20.73 14.25
C PHE A 151 1.50 -21.29 13.64
N TYR A 152 0.40 -20.52 13.76
CA TYR A 152 -0.91 -20.81 13.19
C TYR A 152 -1.33 -19.71 12.22
N CYS A 153 -1.65 -20.08 10.97
CA CYS A 153 -2.07 -19.14 9.94
C CYS A 153 -3.55 -18.73 10.10
N TYR A 154 -3.80 -17.58 10.71
CA TYR A 154 -5.15 -16.97 10.78
C TYR A 154 -5.45 -15.97 9.64
N VAL A 155 -4.42 -15.54 8.90
CA VAL A 155 -4.55 -14.70 7.70
C VAL A 155 -3.87 -15.42 6.54
N PRO A 156 -4.61 -16.02 5.59
CA PRO A 156 -4.03 -16.68 4.42
C PRO A 156 -3.21 -15.72 3.56
N GLY A 157 -2.14 -16.22 2.94
CA GLY A 157 -1.25 -15.39 2.11
C GLY A 157 0.19 -15.89 2.06
N ILE A 158 1.08 -15.02 1.58
CA ILE A 158 2.51 -15.28 1.49
C ILE A 158 3.19 -14.78 2.77
N TYR A 159 3.93 -15.69 3.43
CA TYR A 159 4.71 -15.42 4.63
C TYR A 159 6.21 -15.58 4.34
N PHE A 160 7.03 -14.78 5.00
CA PHE A 160 8.47 -15.01 5.10
C PHE A 160 8.78 -15.62 6.47
N PHE A 161 9.60 -16.67 6.48
CA PHE A 161 10.12 -17.31 7.69
C PHE A 161 11.65 -17.29 7.69
N ASN A 162 12.24 -17.05 8.86
CA ASN A 162 13.68 -17.17 9.10
C ASN A 162 13.94 -17.85 10.45
N ILE A 163 14.87 -18.79 10.46
CA ILE A 163 15.41 -19.39 11.68
C ILE A 163 16.93 -19.22 11.70
N ASN A 164 17.46 -18.90 12.89
CA ASN A 164 18.89 -18.80 13.17
C ASN A 164 19.22 -19.74 14.35
N ILE A 165 20.30 -20.51 14.20
CA ILE A 165 20.75 -21.55 15.13
C ILE A 165 22.27 -21.45 15.29
N HIS A 166 22.75 -21.47 16.52
CA HIS A 166 24.17 -21.71 16.81
C HIS A 166 24.41 -23.22 16.92
N THR A 167 25.35 -23.74 16.13
CA THR A 167 25.70 -25.16 16.10
C THR A 167 26.45 -25.58 17.37
N TRP A 168 26.38 -26.86 17.74
CA TRP A 168 27.04 -27.39 18.94
C TRP A 168 28.38 -28.08 18.56
N ASN A 169 29.47 -27.79 19.28
CA ASN A 169 30.79 -28.37 18.99
C ASN A 169 30.77 -29.91 18.97
N PHE A 170 31.36 -30.50 17.94
CA PHE A 170 31.44 -31.95 17.70
C PHE A 170 30.09 -32.68 17.55
N LYS A 171 28.98 -31.96 17.35
CA LYS A 171 27.65 -32.53 17.05
C LYS A 171 27.16 -32.02 15.71
N GLU A 172 26.28 -32.78 15.04
CA GLU A 172 25.61 -32.23 13.87
C GLU A 172 24.50 -31.28 14.31
N THR A 173 24.09 -30.40 13.41
CA THR A 173 22.91 -29.56 13.61
C THR A 173 22.00 -29.76 12.40
N TYR A 174 20.90 -30.49 12.59
CA TYR A 174 19.98 -30.88 11.53
C TYR A 174 18.53 -30.60 11.98
N LEU A 175 17.90 -29.59 11.38
CA LEU A 175 16.51 -29.20 11.64
C LEU A 175 15.71 -29.19 10.33
N HIS A 176 14.41 -29.46 10.45
CA HIS A 176 13.43 -29.23 9.39
C HIS A 176 12.54 -28.05 9.78
N LEU A 177 12.29 -27.14 8.84
CA LEU A 177 11.15 -26.23 8.88
C LEU A 177 9.97 -26.93 8.17
N MET A 178 8.87 -27.06 8.90
CA MET A 178 7.68 -27.82 8.55
C MET A 178 6.52 -26.87 8.20
N GLN A 179 5.78 -27.18 7.14
CA GLN A 179 4.42 -26.68 6.91
C GLN A 179 3.47 -27.86 7.05
N ASN A 180 2.57 -27.79 8.02
CA ASN A 180 1.78 -28.92 8.51
C ASN A 180 2.71 -30.12 8.79
N GLU A 181 2.45 -31.27 8.16
CA GLU A 181 3.27 -32.49 8.31
C GLU A 181 4.28 -32.68 7.15
N ARG A 182 4.63 -31.62 6.40
CA ARG A 182 5.60 -31.66 5.28
C ARG A 182 6.83 -30.80 5.53
N GLU A 183 8.00 -31.40 5.35
CA GLU A 183 9.29 -30.71 5.26
C GLU A 183 9.28 -29.71 4.10
N GLN A 184 9.58 -28.43 4.37
CA GLN A 184 9.75 -27.40 3.35
C GLN A 184 11.22 -27.11 3.07
N VAL A 185 12.00 -26.84 4.13
CA VAL A 185 13.45 -26.61 4.03
C VAL A 185 14.20 -27.24 5.19
N ILE A 186 15.45 -27.60 4.93
CA ILE A 186 16.40 -28.16 5.90
C ILE A 186 17.39 -27.06 6.31
N LEU A 187 17.74 -27.00 7.60
CA LEU A 187 18.96 -26.36 8.08
C LEU A 187 19.90 -27.50 8.52
N TYR A 188 21.06 -27.62 7.87
CA TYR A 188 22.04 -28.67 8.15
C TYR A 188 23.46 -28.11 8.26
N ALA A 189 24.17 -28.49 9.31
CA ALA A 189 25.61 -28.29 9.47
C ALA A 189 26.28 -29.57 9.99
N GLN A 190 27.45 -29.87 9.43
CA GLN A 190 28.27 -31.02 9.80
C GLN A 190 28.94 -30.79 11.18
N PRO A 191 29.28 -31.86 11.93
CA PRO A 191 30.09 -31.75 13.14
C PRO A 191 31.42 -31.03 12.90
N SER A 192 31.73 -30.05 13.76
CA SER A 192 32.97 -29.27 13.73
C SER A 192 33.46 -28.99 15.14
N ASP A 193 34.78 -28.87 15.32
CA ASP A 193 35.42 -28.39 16.54
C ASP A 193 35.07 -26.91 16.86
N ARG A 194 34.65 -26.16 15.84
CA ARG A 194 34.22 -24.77 15.94
C ARG A 194 32.73 -24.61 15.65
N SER A 195 31.96 -24.27 16.67
CA SER A 195 30.57 -23.81 16.52
C SER A 195 30.47 -22.58 15.62
N ILE A 196 29.38 -22.50 14.86
CA ILE A 196 29.07 -21.39 13.94
C ILE A 196 27.59 -21.00 14.07
N MET A 197 27.26 -19.77 13.70
CA MET A 197 25.87 -19.39 13.46
C MET A 197 25.43 -19.93 12.09
N GLN A 198 24.21 -20.45 12.01
CA GLN A 198 23.57 -20.92 10.79
C GLN A 198 22.18 -20.30 10.67
N SER A 199 21.85 -19.86 9.45
CA SER A 199 20.58 -19.22 9.14
C SER A 199 19.91 -19.94 7.97
N GLN A 200 18.61 -20.18 8.07
CA GLN A 200 17.78 -20.66 6.97
C GLN A 200 16.55 -19.76 6.84
N SER A 201 16.07 -19.54 5.63
CA SER A 201 14.90 -18.70 5.36
C SER A 201 14.15 -19.14 4.12
N VAL A 202 12.82 -19.04 4.14
CA VAL A 202 11.93 -19.45 3.06
C VAL A 202 10.70 -18.56 3.01
N MET A 203 10.14 -18.35 1.82
CA MET A 203 8.80 -17.78 1.66
C MET A 203 7.81 -18.91 1.36
N LEU A 204 6.69 -18.95 2.09
CA LEU A 204 5.66 -19.99 1.97
C LEU A 204 4.31 -19.34 1.70
N SER A 205 3.50 -19.99 0.86
CA SER A 205 2.07 -19.69 0.73
C SER A 205 1.32 -20.53 1.76
N LEU A 206 0.55 -19.88 2.63
CA LEU A 206 -0.20 -20.53 3.70
C LEU A 206 -1.72 -20.37 3.52
N GLU A 207 -2.46 -21.45 3.74
CA GLU A 207 -3.91 -21.45 3.81
C GLU A 207 -4.41 -21.22 5.27
N LEU A 208 -5.73 -21.10 5.46
CA LEU A 208 -6.30 -20.86 6.79
C LEU A 208 -6.14 -22.10 7.69
N ASN A 209 -5.60 -21.90 8.89
CA ASN A 209 -5.22 -22.91 9.88
C ASN A 209 -3.95 -23.73 9.52
N ASP A 210 -3.18 -23.36 8.50
CA ASP A 210 -1.85 -23.95 8.28
C ASP A 210 -0.96 -23.76 9.52
N GLU A 211 -0.27 -24.83 9.92
CA GLU A 211 0.73 -24.80 10.98
C GLU A 211 2.14 -24.66 10.38
N VAL A 212 2.95 -23.72 10.88
CA VAL A 212 4.38 -23.63 10.53
C VAL A 212 5.24 -23.76 11.77
N TRP A 213 6.17 -24.71 11.77
CA TRP A 213 6.93 -25.08 12.96
C TRP A 213 8.31 -25.65 12.60
N VAL A 214 9.14 -25.85 13.60
CA VAL A 214 10.50 -26.39 13.42
C VAL A 214 10.65 -27.64 14.26
N ARG A 215 11.37 -28.64 13.74
CA ARG A 215 11.71 -29.86 14.47
C ARG A 215 13.19 -30.22 14.32
N LEU A 216 13.73 -30.82 15.38
CA LEU A 216 15.09 -31.39 15.40
C LEU A 216 15.04 -32.80 14.78
N PHE A 217 16.00 -33.13 13.91
CA PHE A 217 16.09 -34.46 13.31
C PHE A 217 16.46 -35.51 14.36
N LYS A 218 15.77 -36.65 14.36
CA LYS A 218 15.95 -37.74 15.35
C LYS A 218 17.30 -38.43 15.19
N ARG A 219 18.11 -38.51 16.25
CA ARG A 219 19.45 -39.11 16.23
C ARG A 219 20.07 -39.17 17.64
N GLU A 220 19.91 -40.29 18.36
CA GLU A 220 20.53 -40.65 19.66
C GLU A 220 21.61 -39.68 20.20
N ARG A 221 21.20 -38.50 20.70
CA ARG A 221 22.07 -37.41 21.21
C ARG A 221 23.23 -36.94 20.31
N GLU A 222 23.23 -37.24 19.00
CA GLU A 222 24.26 -36.83 18.04
C GLU A 222 23.92 -35.57 17.24
N ASN A 223 22.64 -35.19 17.17
CA ASN A 223 22.19 -33.91 16.65
C ASN A 223 21.87 -32.95 17.82
N ALA A 224 22.39 -31.73 17.77
CA ALA A 224 22.25 -30.75 18.84
C ALA A 224 22.28 -29.30 18.35
N ILE A 225 21.76 -28.41 19.19
CA ILE A 225 21.74 -26.95 19.00
C ILE A 225 22.21 -26.25 20.28
N TYR A 226 23.09 -25.27 20.13
CA TYR A 226 23.66 -24.49 21.24
C TYR A 226 22.81 -23.25 21.54
N SER A 227 22.60 -22.99 22.82
CA SER A 227 22.17 -21.73 23.40
C SER A 227 22.39 -21.83 24.93
N ASP A 228 22.51 -20.71 25.63
CA ASP A 228 22.67 -20.65 27.09
C ASP A 228 21.66 -19.71 27.76
N ASP A 229 21.71 -19.63 29.09
CA ASP A 229 20.77 -18.84 29.88
C ASP A 229 21.03 -17.32 29.80
N VAL A 230 22.22 -16.89 29.34
CA VAL A 230 22.62 -15.48 29.22
C VAL A 230 22.17 -14.89 27.88
N ASP A 231 22.62 -15.47 26.77
CA ASP A 231 22.45 -14.93 25.42
C ASP A 231 21.48 -15.77 24.56
N VAL A 232 20.76 -15.12 23.64
CA VAL A 232 19.74 -15.79 22.79
C VAL A 232 20.31 -16.10 21.42
N TYR A 233 20.90 -17.28 21.30
CA TYR A 233 21.52 -17.76 20.06
C TYR A 233 20.55 -18.42 19.07
N ILE A 234 19.40 -18.89 19.55
CA ILE A 234 18.36 -19.53 18.75
C ILE A 234 17.18 -18.57 18.61
N THR A 235 16.82 -18.23 17.37
CA THR A 235 15.65 -17.38 17.06
C THR A 235 14.85 -17.95 15.90
N PHE A 236 13.52 -17.89 15.98
CA PHE A 236 12.60 -18.21 14.88
C PHE A 236 11.62 -17.05 14.67
N ASN A 237 11.52 -16.60 13.42
CA ASN A 237 10.85 -15.38 13.03
C ASN A 237 9.91 -15.68 11.85
N GLY A 238 8.73 -15.06 11.83
CA GLY A 238 7.82 -15.15 10.69
C GLY A 238 6.87 -13.96 10.60
N TYR A 239 6.58 -13.50 9.39
CA TYR A 239 5.63 -12.41 9.17
C TYR A 239 4.91 -12.53 7.82
N LEU A 240 3.67 -12.02 7.78
CA LEU A 240 2.88 -11.87 6.56
C LEU A 240 3.51 -10.83 5.64
N VAL A 241 3.83 -11.22 4.41
CA VAL A 241 4.40 -10.36 3.36
C VAL A 241 3.30 -9.78 2.48
N ALA A 242 2.32 -10.61 2.11
CA ALA A 242 1.14 -10.21 1.36
C ALA A 242 -0.04 -11.15 1.68
N PRO A 243 -1.23 -10.63 2.03
CA PRO A 243 -2.42 -11.46 2.20
C PRO A 243 -2.87 -12.06 0.86
N ALA A 244 -3.65 -13.14 0.93
CA ALA A 244 -4.41 -13.65 -0.20
C ALA A 244 -5.49 -12.65 -0.66
N ALA A 245 -5.94 -12.78 -1.90
CA ALA A 245 -6.95 -11.93 -2.55
C ALA A 245 -8.35 -12.55 -2.50
#